data_AF-A0A2D2D6Y8-F1
#
_entry.id   AF-A0A2D2D6Y8-F1
#
_cell.length_a   1.000
_cell.length_b   1.000
_cell.length_c   1.000
_cell.angle_alpha   90.00
_cell.angle_beta   90.00
_cell.angle_gamma   90.00
#
_symmetry.space_group_name_H-M   'P 1'
#
loop_
_entity.id
_entity.type
_entity.pdbx_description
1 polymer ?
#
loop_
_entity_poly.entity_id
_entity_poly.type
_entity_poly.pdbx_seq_one_letter_code
_entity_poly.pdbx_strand_id
1 'polypeptide(L)'
;MARTHVDVTAEIFGSATSIAHLAQFAFDREDSREMTVEYAMRLIQRDWPFEIDHSKTEIECGVGIRVAFKDGSVLHVGAWAD
;
A
#
# COMPACT_ATOMS: atom_id res chain seq x y z
N MET A 1 -13.87 -0.51 -7.36
CA MET A 1 -13.33 0.49 -6.40
C MET A 1 -12.07 -0.10 -5.77
N ALA A 2 -10.99 0.67 -5.62
CA ALA A 2 -9.83 0.21 -4.85
C ALA A 2 -10.09 0.40 -3.35
N ARG A 3 -9.77 -0.59 -2.52
CA ARG A 3 -9.82 -0.48 -1.06
C ARG A 3 -8.42 -0.65 -0.50
N THR A 4 -7.99 0.34 0.27
CA THR A 4 -6.74 0.28 1.04
C THR A 4 -7.02 -0.29 2.43
N HIS A 5 -6.11 -1.11 2.91
CA HIS A 5 -6.09 -1.62 4.27
C HIS A 5 -4.66 -1.54 4.79
N VAL A 6 -4.47 -0.89 5.93
CA VAL A 6 -3.16 -0.73 6.57
C VAL A 6 -3.04 -1.76 7.69
N ASP A 7 -2.01 -2.61 7.63
CA ASP A 7 -1.63 -3.49 8.73
C ASP A 7 -0.46 -2.85 9.51
N VAL A 8 -0.72 -2.59 10.79
CA VAL A 8 0.20 -1.98 11.76
C VAL A 8 0.56 -2.93 12.89
N THR A 9 0.59 -4.23 12.66
CA THR A 9 1.04 -5.23 13.66
C THR A 9 2.44 -4.98 14.23
N ALA A 10 3.24 -4.09 13.63
CA ALA A 10 4.51 -3.59 14.17
C ALA A 10 4.39 -2.37 15.12
N GLU A 11 3.20 -1.82 15.40
CA GLU A 11 3.02 -0.73 16.37
C GLU A 11 3.23 -1.24 17.80
N ILE A 12 4.42 -0.99 18.36
CA ILE A 12 4.77 -1.37 19.73
C ILE A 12 4.30 -0.31 20.74
N PHE A 13 4.02 0.93 20.35
CA PHE A 13 3.59 1.99 21.27
C PHE A 13 2.71 3.03 20.58
N GLY A 14 1.50 3.25 21.11
CA GLY A 14 0.44 4.05 20.50
C GLY A 14 0.85 5.45 20.07
N SER A 15 0.37 5.84 18.88
CA SER A 15 0.52 7.14 18.19
C SER A 15 1.78 7.31 17.33
N ALA A 16 2.29 6.26 16.69
CA ALA A 16 3.29 6.42 15.64
C ALA A 16 2.63 6.21 14.27
N THR A 17 2.30 7.30 13.57
CA THR A 17 1.93 7.24 12.15
C THR A 17 3.03 6.50 11.38
N SER A 18 2.73 5.28 10.92
CA SER A 18 3.66 4.46 10.13
C SER A 18 3.77 4.95 8.68
N ILE A 19 4.79 4.48 7.97
CA ILE A 19 4.96 4.77 6.55
C ILE A 19 3.73 4.29 5.76
N ALA A 20 3.20 3.10 6.07
CA ALA A 20 1.96 2.61 5.45
C ALA A 20 0.75 3.53 5.68
N HIS A 21 0.64 4.14 6.87
CA HIS A 21 -0.41 5.13 7.15
C HIS A 21 -0.30 6.39 6.30
N LEU A 22 0.90 6.83 5.97
CA LEU A 22 1.11 7.98 5.07
C LEU A 22 0.92 7.58 3.61
N ALA A 23 1.40 6.39 3.24
CA ALA A 23 1.36 5.90 1.87
C ALA A 23 -0.06 5.64 1.35
N GLN A 24 -1.03 5.32 2.22
CA GLN A 24 -2.42 5.14 1.80
C GLN A 24 -3.02 6.40 1.14
N PHE A 25 -2.55 7.60 1.50
CA PHE A 25 -3.05 8.86 0.94
C PHE A 25 -2.59 9.12 -0.51
N ALA A 26 -1.64 8.32 -1.03
CA ALA A 26 -1.23 8.38 -2.43
C ALA A 26 -2.39 8.04 -3.40
N PHE A 27 -3.43 7.34 -2.90
CA PHE A 27 -4.56 6.90 -3.71
C PHE A 27 -5.77 7.84 -3.68
N ASP A 28 -5.83 8.82 -2.76
CA ASP A 28 -7.00 9.70 -2.57
C ASP A 28 -7.34 10.54 -3.81
N ARG A 29 -6.37 10.77 -4.69
CA ARG A 29 -6.51 11.61 -5.89
C ARG A 29 -6.81 10.83 -7.16
N GLU A 30 -6.85 9.51 -7.07
CA GLU A 30 -6.85 8.65 -8.23
C GLU A 30 -8.25 8.08 -8.50
N ASP A 31 -8.61 7.94 -9.78
CA ASP A 31 -9.89 7.32 -10.14
C ASP A 31 -9.82 5.81 -9.88
N SER A 32 -10.67 5.36 -8.96
CA SER A 32 -10.80 3.94 -8.60
C SER A 32 -11.20 3.02 -9.77
N ARG A 33 -11.70 3.57 -10.89
CA ARG A 33 -12.00 2.81 -12.12
C ARG A 33 -10.78 2.55 -13.00
N GLU A 34 -9.77 3.40 -12.91
CA GLU A 34 -8.51 3.26 -13.66
C GLU A 34 -7.40 2.61 -12.82
N MET A 35 -7.68 2.37 -11.54
CA MET A 35 -6.74 1.81 -10.58
C MET A 35 -6.52 0.30 -10.76
N THR A 36 -5.54 -0.07 -11.60
CA THR A 36 -5.04 -1.46 -11.66
C THR A 36 -4.05 -1.76 -10.54
N VAL A 37 -3.83 -3.04 -10.26
CA VAL A 37 -2.82 -3.52 -9.29
C VAL A 37 -1.42 -2.99 -9.63
N GLU A 38 -1.06 -2.99 -10.92
CA GLU A 38 0.23 -2.50 -11.42
C GLU A 38 0.33 -0.97 -11.37
N TYR A 39 -0.79 -0.26 -11.56
CA TYR A 39 -0.83 1.19 -11.41
C TYR A 39 -0.65 1.58 -9.95
N ALA A 40 -1.35 0.89 -9.03
CA ALA A 40 -1.21 1.11 -7.60
C ALA A 40 0.24 0.86 -7.12
N MET A 41 0.87 -0.21 -7.61
CA MET A 41 2.28 -0.49 -7.30
C MET A 41 3.22 0.60 -7.82
N ARG A 42 3.00 1.08 -9.06
CA ARG A 42 3.79 2.18 -9.63
C ARG A 42 3.64 3.48 -8.86
N LEU A 43 2.44 3.81 -8.40
CA LEU A 43 2.19 4.99 -7.57
C LEU A 43 3.00 4.93 -6.27
N ILE A 44 2.96 3.79 -5.57
CA ILE A 44 3.70 3.61 -4.32
C ILE A 44 5.21 3.63 -4.56
N GLN A 45 5.71 2.99 -5.62
CA GLN A 45 7.11 3.06 -5.99
C GLN A 45 7.58 4.48 -6.36
N ARG A 46 6.71 5.28 -6.98
CA ARG A 46 7.01 6.67 -7.33
C ARG A 46 7.10 7.57 -6.09
N ASP A 47 6.15 7.42 -5.17
CA ASP A 47 6.00 8.32 -4.04
C ASP A 47 6.85 7.89 -2.83
N TRP A 48 7.17 6.60 -2.71
CA TRP A 48 7.93 6.00 -1.60
C TRP A 48 9.12 5.12 -2.06
N PRO A 49 9.95 5.55 -3.02
CA PRO A 49 10.95 4.70 -3.68
C PRO A 49 12.01 4.12 -2.73
N PHE A 50 12.30 4.82 -1.63
CA PHE A 50 13.35 4.42 -0.69
C PHE A 50 12.83 3.69 0.55
N GLU A 51 11.52 3.68 0.77
CA GLU A 51 10.93 3.12 1.99
C GLU A 51 10.37 1.71 1.81
N ILE A 52 10.20 1.26 0.56
CA ILE A 52 9.69 -0.07 0.24
C ILE A 52 10.75 -1.13 0.55
N ASP A 53 10.34 -2.16 1.29
CA ASP A 53 11.06 -3.41 1.40
C ASP A 53 10.65 -4.32 0.23
N HIS A 54 11.41 -4.22 -0.87
CA HIS A 54 11.16 -5.02 -2.07
C HIS A 54 11.29 -6.54 -1.83
N SER A 55 12.00 -6.97 -0.79
CA SER A 55 12.16 -8.39 -0.49
C SER A 55 10.92 -9.03 0.15
N LYS A 56 10.01 -8.21 0.67
CA LYS A 56 8.79 -8.62 1.36
C LYS A 56 7.50 -8.10 0.70
N THR A 57 7.65 -7.39 -0.41
CA THR A 57 6.52 -6.84 -1.17
C THR A 57 6.06 -7.87 -2.21
N GLU A 58 4.76 -8.10 -2.28
CA GLU A 58 4.15 -9.15 -3.10
C GLU A 58 2.98 -8.60 -3.92
N ILE A 59 2.85 -9.08 -5.16
CA ILE A 59 1.67 -8.86 -5.99
C ILE A 59 0.74 -10.06 -5.78
N GLU A 60 -0.46 -9.81 -5.26
CA GLU A 60 -1.48 -10.82 -5.06
C GLU A 60 -2.32 -10.92 -6.34
N CYS A 61 -1.93 -11.82 -7.25
CA CYS A 61 -2.57 -12.01 -8.56
C CYS A 61 -4.10 -12.11 -8.46
N GLY A 62 -4.80 -11.13 -9.04
CA GLY A 62 -6.26 -11.07 -9.11
C GLY A 62 -6.96 -10.49 -7.88
N VAL A 63 -6.21 -10.04 -6.86
CA VAL A 63 -6.77 -9.56 -5.60
C VAL A 63 -6.23 -8.18 -5.20
N GLY A 64 -4.91 -7.95 -5.34
CA GLY A 64 -4.30 -6.71 -4.87
C GLY A 64 -2.78 -6.69 -4.85
N ILE A 65 -2.22 -5.73 -4.10
CA ILE A 65 -0.80 -5.69 -3.73
C ILE A 65 -0.65 -5.66 -2.22
N ARG A 66 0.44 -6.25 -1.74
CA ARG A 66 0.91 -6.17 -0.37
C ARG A 66 2.29 -5.50 -0.36
N VAL A 67 2.34 -4.25 0.06
CA VAL A 67 3.58 -3.47 0.11
C VAL A 67 4.12 -3.44 1.53
N ALA A 68 5.31 -4.01 1.73
CA ALA A 68 6.02 -3.94 2.99
C ALA A 68 6.95 -2.72 3.00
N PHE A 69 6.99 -2.00 4.12
CA PHE A 69 7.88 -0.86 4.33
C PHE A 69 9.00 -1.21 5.31
N LYS A 70 10.09 -0.43 5.25
CA LYS A 70 11.28 -0.61 6.10
C LYS A 70 11.01 -0.43 7.59
N ASP A 71 9.99 0.33 7.97
CA ASP A 71 9.52 0.47 9.35
C ASP A 71 8.74 -0.76 9.86
N GLY A 72 8.59 -1.80 9.02
CA GLY A 72 7.87 -3.02 9.33
C GLY A 72 6.36 -2.94 9.10
N SER A 73 5.83 -1.77 8.73
CA SER A 73 4.40 -1.61 8.39
C SER A 73 4.08 -2.20 7.01
N VAL A 74 2.82 -2.59 6.82
CA VAL A 74 2.36 -3.19 5.56
C VAL A 74 1.10 -2.48 5.07
N LEU A 75 1.08 -2.15 3.78
CA LEU A 75 -0.08 -1.61 3.09
C LEU A 75 -0.62 -2.66 2.12
N HIS A 76 -1.87 -3.05 2.34
CA HIS A 76 -2.64 -3.87 1.43
C HIS A 76 -3.53 -2.97 0.57
N VAL A 77 -3.47 -3.14 -0.74
CA VAL A 77 -4.35 -2.43 -1.68
C VAL A 77 -5.08 -3.47 -2.50
N GLY A 78 -6.37 -3.65 -2.21
CA GLY A 78 -7.26 -4.53 -2.95
C GLY A 78 -7.89 -3.80 -4.14
N ALA A 79 -7.91 -4.44 -5.30
CA ALA A 79 -8.63 -3.96 -6.47
C ALA A 79 -9.78 -4.93 -6.77
N TRP A 80 -11.02 -4.55 -6.41
CA TRP A 80 -12.21 -5.31 -6.79
C TRP A 80 -13.14 -4.49 -7.69
N ALA A 81 -13.66 -5.17 -8.71
CA ALA A 81 -14.89 -4.77 -9.37
C ALA A 81 -16.04 -4.99 -8.38
N ASP A 82 -16.90 -3.99 -8.23
CA ASP A 82 -18.16 -4.13 -7.50
C ASP A 82 -19.13 -5.01 -8.33
#